data_AF-A0A0F8X8W6-F1
#
_entry.id   AF-A0A0F8X8W6-F1
#
_cell.length_a   1.000
_cell.length_b   1.000
_cell.length_c   1.000
_cell.angle_alpha   90.00
_cell.angle_beta   90.00
_cell.angle_gamma   90.00
#
_symmetry.space_group_name_H-M   'P 1'
#
loop_
_entity.id
_entity.type
_entity.pdbx_description
1 polymer ?
#
loop_
_entity_poly.entity_id
_entity_poly.type
_entity_poly.pdbx_seq_one_letter_code
_entity_poly.pdbx_strand_id
1 'polypeptide(L)' 'MKYESRDTLLPTLTLTNPVSIHIDDAFDVDLLKLDIGPCYWIFSKNRGVCVEAGVRRAPTSA' A
#
# COMPACT_ATOMS: atom_id res chain seq x y z
N MET A 1 -14.61 -4.55 13.44
CA MET A 1 -15.06 -5.41 12.32
C MET A 1 -13.83 -5.87 11.56
N LYS A 2 -13.74 -7.17 11.22
CA LYS A 2 -12.63 -7.73 10.42
C LYS A 2 -13.09 -7.77 8.97
N TYR A 3 -12.39 -7.08 8.08
CA TYR A 3 -12.69 -7.09 6.64
C TYR A 3 -11.81 -8.16 5.98
N GLU A 4 -12.40 -9.30 5.60
CA GLU A 4 -11.73 -10.35 4.84
C GLU A 4 -12.31 -10.36 3.43
N SER A 5 -11.56 -9.81 2.47
CA SER A 5 -11.92 -9.87 1.05
C SER A 5 -11.45 -11.21 0.46
N ARG A 6 -12.38 -11.95 -0.15
CA ARG A 6 -12.10 -13.24 -0.83
C ARG A 6 -11.39 -13.08 -2.18
N ASP A 7 -11.37 -11.87 -2.74
CA ASP A 7 -10.95 -11.59 -4.12
C ASP A 7 -9.82 -10.56 -4.22
N THR A 8 -8.96 -10.48 -3.21
CA THR A 8 -7.75 -9.67 -3.33
C THR A 8 -6.62 -10.55 -3.82
N LEU A 9 -6.48 -10.68 -5.15
CA LEU A 9 -5.17 -10.91 -5.76
C LEU A 9 -4.32 -9.67 -5.46
N LEU A 10 -3.89 -9.55 -4.19
CA LEU A 10 -2.81 -8.64 -3.86
C LEU A 10 -1.60 -9.14 -4.63
N PRO A 11 -0.88 -8.26 -5.35
CA PRO A 11 0.36 -8.67 -5.99
C PRO A 11 1.25 -9.34 -4.95
N THR A 12 1.62 -10.60 -5.21
CA THR A 12 2.55 -11.32 -4.33
C THR A 12 3.89 -10.63 -4.37
N LEU A 13 4.27 -10.00 -3.26
CA LEU A 13 5.54 -9.31 -3.12
C LEU A 13 6.57 -10.23 -2.45
N THR A 14 7.61 -10.59 -3.18
CA THR A 14 8.74 -11.35 -2.60
C THR A 14 9.75 -10.36 -2.01
N LEU A 15 9.90 -10.40 -0.69
CA LEU A 15 10.83 -9.55 0.06
C LEU A 15 12.16 -10.27 0.25
N THR A 16 13.24 -9.73 -0.31
CA THR A 16 14.59 -10.33 -0.20
C THR A 16 15.37 -9.81 1.01
N ASN A 17 14.94 -8.70 1.61
CA ASN A 17 15.53 -8.07 2.78
C ASN A 17 14.41 -7.65 3.75
N PRO A 18 14.71 -7.45 5.05
CA PRO A 18 13.76 -6.82 5.97
C PRO A 18 13.27 -5.49 5.39
N VAL A 19 11.96 -5.30 5.32
CA VAL A 19 11.33 -4.10 4.80
C VAL A 19 10.37 -3.55 5.84
N SER A 20 10.28 -2.22 5.94
CA SER A 20 9.23 -1.58 6.72
C SER A 20 7.92 -1.61 5.95
N ILE A 21 6.87 -2.11 6.60
CA ILE A 21 5.49 -2.03 6.13
C ILE A 21 4.79 -0.98 6.98
N HIS A 22 4.20 0.02 6.34
CA HIS A 22 3.43 1.07 7.01
C HIS A 22 2.04 1.16 6.39
N ILE A 23 1.02 1.15 7.24
CA ILE A 23 -0.38 1.30 6.84
C ILE A 23 -0.87 2.61 7.45
N ASP A 24 -1.29 3.54 6.60
CA ASP A 24 -1.80 4.84 6.99
C ASP A 24 -3.27 4.99 6.56
N ASP A 25 -4.16 4.81 7.53
CA ASP A 25 -5.60 4.99 7.40
C ASP A 25 -6.03 6.45 7.67
N ALA A 26 -5.13 7.30 8.16
CA ALA A 26 -5.37 8.72 8.38
C ALA A 26 -4.91 9.59 7.18
N PHE A 27 -4.28 8.98 6.18
CA PHE A 27 -3.82 9.63 4.95
C PHE A 27 -4.93 10.46 4.28
N ASP A 28 -6.14 9.90 4.20
CA ASP A 28 -7.33 10.57 3.68
C ASP A 28 -8.60 9.93 4.29
N VAL A 29 -9.72 10.64 4.27
CA VAL A 29 -11.01 10.13 4.76
C VAL A 29 -11.48 8.90 3.98
N ASP A 30 -11.27 8.88 2.66
CA ASP A 30 -11.77 7.85 1.75
C ASP A 30 -10.68 6.89 1.24
N LEU A 31 -9.41 7.15 1.55
CA LEU A 31 -8.27 6.38 1.05
C LEU A 31 -7.41 5.78 2.17
N LEU A 32 -6.99 4.54 1.96
CA LEU A 32 -6.01 3.83 2.78
C LEU A 32 -4.71 3.76 2.02
N LYS A 33 -3.59 4.09 2.67
CA LYS A 33 -2.27 3.99 2.07
C LYS A 33 -1.47 2.86 2.68
N LEU A 34 -0.80 2.09 1.82
CA LEU A 34 0.13 1.03 2.20
C LEU A 34 1.50 1.35 1.59
N ASP A 35 2.49 1.61 2.43
CA ASP A 35 3.88 1.74 2.02
C ASP A 35 4.63 0.44 2.38
N ILE A 36 5.34 -0.15 1.42
CA ILE A 36 6.24 -1.29 1.63
C ILE A 36 7.60 -0.93 1.03
N GLY A 37 8.53 -0.49 1.87
CA GLY A 37 9.83 0.01 1.42
C GLY A 37 9.66 1.21 0.47
N PRO A 38 10.22 1.16 -0.76
CA PRO A 38 10.04 2.24 -1.73
C PRO A 38 8.68 2.16 -2.45
N CYS A 39 7.96 1.05 -2.36
CA CYS A 39 6.70 0.86 -3.06
C CYS A 39 5.54 1.41 -2.24
N TYR A 40 4.51 1.91 -2.91
CA TYR A 40 3.27 2.33 -2.28
C TYR A 40 2.04 1.89 -3.08
N TRP A 41 0.94 1.72 -2.36
CA TRP A 41 -0.39 1.48 -2.91
C TRP A 41 -1.40 2.35 -2.17
N ILE A 42 -2.38 2.87 -2.91
CA ILE A 42 -3.52 3.62 -2.37
C ILE A 42 -4.77 2.84 -2.71
N PHE A 43 -5.57 2.54 -1.70
CA PHE A 43 -6.82 1.82 -1.81
C PHE A 43 -7.99 2.73 -1.46
N SER A 44 -9.07 2.64 -2.23
CA SER A 44 -10.34 3.26 -1.84
C SER A 44 -10.98 2.44 -0.72
N LYS A 45 -11.25 3.06 0.42
CA LYS A 45 -11.93 2.41 1.57
C LYS A 45 -13.36 2.00 1.20
N ASN A 46 -14.04 2.85 0.45
CA ASN A 46 -15.45 2.65 0.08
C ASN A 46 -15.63 1.56 -0.97
N ARG A 47 -14.67 1.42 -1.89
CA ARG A 47 -14.76 0.46 -3.00
C ARG A 47 -13.97 -0.82 -2.76
N GLY A 48 -13.03 -0.82 -1.81
CA GLY A 48 -12.14 -1.95 -1.54
C GLY A 48 -11.18 -2.27 -2.69
N VAL A 49 -10.86 -1.28 -3.56
CA VAL A 49 -10.00 -1.47 -4.74
C VAL A 49 -8.75 -0.60 -4.65
N CYS A 50 -7.65 -1.09 -5.22
CA CYS A 50 -6.45 -0.29 -5.46
C CYS A 50 -6.75 0.75 -6.54
N VAL A 51 -6.50 2.03 -6.24
CA VAL A 51 -6.71 3.16 -7.17
C VAL A 51 -5.41 3.75 -7.68
N GLU A 52 -4.29 3.54 -6.97
CA GLU A 52 -2.96 3.99 -7.37
C GLU A 52 -1.90 3.05 -6.81
N ALA A 53 -0.83 2.83 -7.58
CA ALA A 53 0.35 2.09 -7.14
C ALA A 53 1.60 2.66 -7.80
N GLY A 54 2.71 2.64 -7.08
CA GLY A 54 3.97 3.15 -7.62
C GLY A 54 5.18 2.81 -6.77
N VAL A 55 6.33 3.30 -7.24
CA VAL A 55 7.61 3.20 -6.54
C VAL A 55 8.12 4.62 -6.32
N ARG A 56 8.27 5.03 -5.06
CA ARG A 56 9.00 6.25 -4.72
C ARG A 56 10.45 6.02 -5.11
N ARG A 57 10.96 6.83 -6.05
CA ARG A 57 12.42 6.92 -6.22
C ARG A 57 12.99 7.32 -4.87
N ALA A 58 13.96 6.55 -4.37
CA ALA A 58 14.73 6.97 -3.21
C ALA A 58 15.22 8.41 -3.46
N PRO A 59 15.20 9.30 -2.45
CA PRO A 59 15.80 10.60 -2.61
C PRO A 59 17.25 10.37 -3.07
N THR A 60 17.57 10.79 -4.29
CA THR A 60 18.95 10.87 -4.72
C THR A 60 19.56 11.96 -3.86
N SER A 61 20.37 11.59 -2.87
CA SER A 61 21.18 12.55 -2.14
C SER A 61 21.95 13.38 -3.18
N ALA A 62 21.66 14.68 -3.21
CA ALA A 62 22.45 15.67 -3.94
C ALA A 62 23.62 16.12 -3.07
#